data_AF-A0A2T6KAX2-F1
#
_entry.id   AF-A0A2T6KAX2-F1
#
_cell.length_a   1.000
_cell.length_b   1.000
_cell.length_c   1.000
_cell.angle_alpha   90.00
_cell.angle_beta   90.00
_cell.angle_gamma   90.00
#
_symmetry.space_group_name_H-M   'P 1'
#
loop_
_entity.id
_entity.type
_entity.pdbx_description
1 polymer ?
#
loop_
_entity_poly.entity_id
_entity_poly.type
_entity_poly.pdbx_seq_one_letter_code
_entity_poly.pdbx_strand_id
1 'polypeptide(L)'
;MKILHFQMPLSPSVSATEGDKLIKAARSGKLKLNVEGTPDTPYVYDLVEGHQNVVPKDLTYSPNKIELVKINSQYKSDRSAPGAEFRWDIRPYSTYGAGFLYNLSLPSVRTEWVSAQEGTSWYHQANVLDGSWEVRQPVVKYKPGQQLDEEWFAPVVRPRFGEGYWTPKRSGNYMQFNVPAWADSGAGHTGSVKTYPQEQTLKLYQGSTLVSEQNGAQDLHVFNNFPTENTQYRLVSDVTRDAERWATSVSTHTEWTFWSKQQEVYNSDLPLISLDYEVETDMSGNAFAGHTTKLNLTASQLADAPGNGKIDSASLEVSFNEGESWKKVKLVREGNGWTADIKNPSKSESFVSLRASAWDDAGNRIDQEVIKAYGLR
;
A
#
# COMPACT_ATOMS: atom_id res chain seq x y z
N MET A 1 4.63 -25.79 41.37
CA MET A 1 3.57 -25.31 40.46
C MET A 1 4.18 -24.22 39.59
N LYS A 2 4.63 -24.56 38.36
CA LYS A 2 5.16 -23.59 37.40
C LYS A 2 3.99 -23.14 36.52
N ILE A 3 3.57 -21.89 36.68
CA ILE A 3 2.58 -21.25 35.81
C ILE A 3 3.35 -20.80 34.57
N LEU A 4 3.15 -21.51 33.45
CA LEU A 4 3.57 -21.06 32.14
C LEU A 4 2.56 -19.99 31.68
N HIS A 5 3.01 -18.74 31.60
CA HIS A 5 2.27 -17.68 30.94
C HIS A 5 2.33 -17.93 29.44
N PHE A 6 1.22 -18.35 28.83
CA PHE A 6 1.04 -18.26 27.38
C PHE A 6 0.67 -16.81 27.04
N GLN A 7 1.49 -16.16 26.23
CA GLN A 7 1.30 -14.74 25.86
C GLN A 7 0.27 -14.55 24.73
N MET A 8 -0.45 -15.60 24.34
CA MET A 8 -1.66 -15.53 23.51
C MET A 8 -2.65 -16.59 24.01
N PRO A 9 -3.95 -16.27 24.18
CA PRO A 9 -4.94 -17.30 24.43
C PRO A 9 -5.06 -18.16 23.16
N LEU A 10 -4.43 -19.34 23.16
CA LEU A 10 -4.81 -20.40 22.24
C LEU A 10 -6.28 -20.72 22.50
N SER A 11 -7.16 -20.36 21.56
CA SER A 11 -8.56 -20.77 21.57
C SER A 11 -8.72 -21.92 20.59
N PRO A 12 -8.41 -23.17 20.98
CA PRO A 12 -8.66 -24.32 20.12
C PRO A 12 -10.17 -24.43 19.93
N SER A 13 -10.64 -24.26 18.69
CA SER A 13 -11.98 -24.66 18.29
C SER A 13 -11.91 -26.06 17.70
N VAL A 14 -12.87 -26.90 18.09
CA VAL A 14 -13.08 -28.23 17.51
C VAL A 14 -14.53 -28.32 17.09
N SER A 15 -14.84 -29.19 16.12
CA SER A 15 -16.24 -29.44 15.75
C SER A 15 -17.03 -29.96 16.97
N ALA A 16 -18.36 -29.80 16.95
CA ALA A 16 -19.20 -30.31 18.04
C ALA A 16 -18.98 -31.81 18.29
N THR A 17 -18.83 -32.60 17.22
CA THR A 17 -18.61 -34.05 17.31
C THR A 17 -17.25 -34.42 17.92
N GLU A 18 -16.21 -33.66 17.63
CA GLU A 18 -14.90 -33.81 18.27
C GLU A 18 -14.92 -33.30 19.71
N GLY A 19 -15.67 -32.21 19.96
CA GLY A 19 -15.92 -31.63 21.27
C GLY A 19 -16.58 -32.61 22.24
N ASP A 20 -17.58 -33.37 21.80
CA ASP A 20 -18.22 -34.39 22.64
C ASP A 20 -17.25 -35.49 23.07
N LYS A 21 -16.38 -35.93 22.15
CA LYS A 21 -15.31 -36.90 22.45
C LYS A 21 -14.32 -36.30 23.44
N LEU A 22 -13.94 -35.03 23.25
CA LEU A 22 -13.01 -34.30 24.11
C LEU A 22 -13.58 -34.13 25.52
N ILE A 23 -14.85 -33.74 25.66
CA ILE A 23 -15.55 -33.60 26.94
C ILE A 23 -15.60 -34.94 27.68
N LYS A 24 -15.97 -36.02 26.97
CA LYS A 24 -16.02 -37.37 27.57
C LYS A 24 -14.64 -37.82 28.04
N ALA A 25 -13.60 -37.57 27.24
CA ALA A 25 -12.22 -37.87 27.60
C ALA A 25 -11.74 -37.03 28.79
N ALA A 26 -12.06 -35.73 28.83
CA ALA A 26 -11.74 -34.84 29.95
C ALA A 26 -12.39 -35.30 31.26
N ARG A 27 -13.67 -35.68 31.23
CA ARG A 27 -14.41 -36.21 32.39
C ARG A 27 -13.84 -37.52 32.94
N SER A 28 -13.09 -38.27 32.15
CA SER A 28 -12.41 -39.50 32.62
C SER A 28 -11.20 -39.22 33.52
N GLY A 29 -10.73 -37.97 33.60
CA GLY A 29 -9.58 -37.56 34.40
C GLY A 29 -8.21 -37.99 33.86
N LYS A 30 -8.17 -38.69 32.72
CA LYS A 30 -6.93 -39.23 32.11
C LYS A 30 -6.52 -38.52 30.81
N LEU A 31 -7.22 -37.45 30.44
CA LEU A 31 -6.97 -36.73 29.20
C LEU A 31 -5.60 -36.04 29.23
N LYS A 32 -4.75 -36.38 28.27
CA LYS A 32 -3.58 -35.60 27.90
C LYS A 32 -3.79 -35.10 26.48
N LEU A 33 -3.71 -33.79 26.28
CA LEU A 33 -3.78 -33.17 24.96
C LEU A 33 -2.40 -32.66 24.59
N ASN A 34 -1.95 -33.07 23.40
CA ASN A 34 -0.83 -32.42 22.73
C ASN A 34 -1.44 -31.33 21.86
N VAL A 35 -1.08 -30.08 22.14
CA VAL A 35 -1.53 -28.92 21.38
C VAL A 35 -0.31 -28.33 20.69
N GLU A 36 -0.38 -28.25 19.37
CA GLU A 36 0.57 -27.51 18.55
C GLU A 36 -0.13 -26.26 18.06
N GLY A 37 0.46 -25.10 18.34
CA GLY A 37 -0.01 -23.82 17.82
C GLY A 37 0.85 -23.43 16.62
N THR A 38 0.22 -22.91 15.58
CA THR A 38 0.90 -22.29 14.44
C THR A 38 0.60 -20.79 14.47
N PRO A 39 1.40 -19.97 15.19
CA PRO A 39 1.15 -18.54 15.33
C PRO A 39 1.02 -17.83 13.98
N ASP A 40 1.89 -18.20 13.04
CA ASP A 40 1.91 -17.71 11.66
C ASP A 40 1.48 -18.84 10.74
N THR A 41 0.18 -18.91 10.45
CA THR A 41 -0.35 -19.98 9.59
C THR A 41 0.15 -19.78 8.15
N PRO A 42 0.67 -20.82 7.46
CA PRO A 42 1.16 -20.68 6.08
C PRO A 42 0.05 -20.46 5.06
N TYR A 43 -1.22 -20.49 5.50
CA TYR A 43 -2.38 -20.18 4.68
C TYR A 43 -3.50 -19.50 5.47
N VAL A 44 -4.39 -18.80 4.77
CA VAL A 44 -5.66 -18.30 5.30
C VAL A 44 -6.77 -18.51 4.28
N TYR A 45 -8.02 -18.60 4.76
CA TYR A 45 -9.22 -18.75 3.95
C TYR A 45 -10.17 -17.59 4.26
N ASP A 46 -10.27 -16.63 3.35
CA ASP A 46 -11.22 -15.53 3.43
C ASP A 46 -12.45 -15.89 2.60
N LEU A 47 -13.37 -16.56 3.28
CA LEU A 47 -14.52 -17.21 2.67
C LEU A 47 -15.80 -16.45 3.00
N VAL A 48 -16.57 -16.19 1.95
CA VAL A 48 -17.91 -15.61 2.04
C VAL A 48 -18.86 -16.42 1.20
N GLU A 49 -19.99 -16.78 1.82
CA GLU A 49 -21.17 -17.33 1.18
C GLU A 49 -22.38 -16.45 1.53
N GLY A 50 -22.77 -15.56 0.61
CA GLY A 50 -23.91 -14.68 0.82
C GLY A 50 -25.22 -15.29 0.29
N HIS A 51 -26.26 -15.33 1.12
CA HIS A 51 -27.62 -15.72 0.71
C HIS A 51 -28.59 -14.54 0.83
N GLN A 52 -29.25 -14.16 -0.26
CA GLN A 52 -30.21 -13.05 -0.28
C GLN A 52 -31.64 -13.55 -0.16
N ASN A 53 -32.40 -12.99 0.78
CA ASN A 53 -33.84 -13.27 0.99
C ASN A 53 -34.19 -14.75 1.21
N VAL A 54 -33.21 -15.58 1.55
CA VAL A 54 -33.39 -17.02 1.78
C VAL A 54 -32.43 -17.48 2.86
N VAL A 55 -32.91 -18.41 3.69
CA VAL A 55 -32.05 -19.23 4.54
C VAL A 55 -31.96 -20.60 3.88
N PRO A 56 -30.78 -21.04 3.42
CA PRO A 56 -30.61 -22.35 2.81
C PRO A 56 -31.04 -23.48 3.74
N LYS A 57 -31.54 -24.57 3.15
CA LYS A 57 -31.81 -25.81 3.91
C LYS A 57 -30.53 -26.54 4.30
N ASP A 58 -29.45 -26.33 3.55
CA ASP A 58 -28.11 -26.85 3.80
C ASP A 58 -27.15 -25.66 3.92
N LEU A 59 -26.43 -25.58 5.04
CA LEU A 59 -25.47 -24.52 5.35
C LEU A 59 -24.02 -24.97 5.12
N THR A 60 -23.83 -26.11 4.44
CA THR A 60 -22.50 -26.64 4.15
C THR A 60 -21.85 -25.83 3.04
N TYR A 61 -20.91 -24.95 3.42
CA TYR A 61 -20.05 -24.26 2.46
C TYR A 61 -18.75 -25.03 2.26
N SER A 62 -18.53 -25.57 1.07
CA SER A 62 -17.31 -26.30 0.71
C SER A 62 -16.87 -25.99 -0.73
N PRO A 63 -16.41 -24.75 -0.99
CA PRO A 63 -15.96 -24.36 -2.32
C PRO A 63 -14.73 -25.17 -2.71
N ASN A 64 -14.67 -25.55 -3.98
CA ASN A 64 -13.49 -26.17 -4.54
C ASN A 64 -12.45 -25.10 -4.95
N LYS A 65 -11.22 -25.52 -5.25
CA LYS A 65 -10.13 -24.58 -5.56
C LYS A 65 -10.35 -23.72 -6.81
N ILE A 66 -11.13 -24.17 -7.80
CA ILE A 66 -11.39 -23.40 -9.02
C ILE A 66 -12.46 -22.32 -8.80
N GLU A 67 -13.24 -22.43 -7.73
CA GLU A 67 -14.21 -21.40 -7.30
C GLU A 67 -13.54 -20.27 -6.48
N LEU A 68 -12.35 -20.52 -5.95
CA LEU A 68 -11.58 -19.58 -5.15
C LEU A 68 -10.50 -18.89 -5.97
N VAL A 69 -9.98 -17.79 -5.43
CA VAL A 69 -8.71 -17.19 -5.85
C VAL A 69 -7.61 -17.67 -4.95
N LYS A 70 -6.46 -18.00 -5.54
CA LYS A 70 -5.24 -18.27 -4.80
C LYS A 70 -4.32 -17.04 -4.90
N ILE A 71 -3.97 -16.46 -3.77
CA ILE A 71 -3.03 -15.33 -3.68
C ILE A 71 -1.78 -15.83 -2.95
N ASN A 72 -0.60 -15.67 -3.54
CA ASN A 72 0.65 -15.86 -2.82
C ASN A 72 1.08 -14.48 -2.28
N SER A 73 0.83 -14.26 -0.99
CA SER A 73 1.14 -12.99 -0.34
C SER A 73 2.53 -13.04 0.28
N GLN A 74 3.33 -12.00 0.00
CA GLN A 74 4.62 -11.74 0.62
C GLN A 74 4.51 -10.47 1.47
N TYR A 75 4.65 -10.61 2.78
CA TYR A 75 4.72 -9.48 3.70
C TYR A 75 6.19 -9.20 4.02
N LYS A 76 6.78 -8.21 3.35
CA LYS A 76 8.21 -7.86 3.45
C LYS A 76 8.51 -7.04 4.70
N SER A 77 9.77 -7.07 5.15
CA SER A 77 10.25 -6.23 6.26
C SER A 77 11.77 -6.23 6.33
N ASP A 78 12.36 -5.08 6.65
CA ASP A 78 13.81 -4.90 6.82
C ASP A 78 14.38 -5.63 8.05
N ARG A 79 13.50 -6.00 8.98
CA ARG A 79 13.83 -6.75 10.21
C ARG A 79 12.65 -7.60 10.68
N SER A 80 12.90 -8.45 11.68
CA SER A 80 11.81 -9.12 12.40
C SER A 80 10.92 -8.07 13.06
N ALA A 81 9.62 -8.07 12.78
CA ALA A 81 8.68 -7.09 13.31
C ALA A 81 7.28 -7.68 13.53
N PRO A 82 6.51 -7.16 14.50
CA PRO A 82 5.10 -7.51 14.63
C PRO A 82 4.29 -6.84 13.51
N GLY A 83 3.55 -7.63 12.75
CA GLY A 83 2.60 -7.16 11.74
C GLY A 83 1.16 -7.47 12.13
N ALA A 84 0.22 -6.85 11.42
CA ALA A 84 -1.18 -7.27 11.46
C ALA A 84 -1.91 -6.93 10.15
N GLU A 85 -2.80 -7.79 9.70
CA GLU A 85 -3.56 -7.59 8.45
C GLU A 85 -5.00 -8.08 8.58
N PHE A 86 -5.87 -7.60 7.70
CA PHE A 86 -7.19 -8.20 7.51
C PHE A 86 -7.77 -7.84 6.14
N ARG A 87 -8.52 -8.78 5.57
CA ARG A 87 -9.27 -8.60 4.33
C ARG A 87 -10.77 -8.59 4.61
N TRP A 88 -11.39 -7.42 4.47
CA TRP A 88 -12.83 -7.25 4.68
C TRP A 88 -13.61 -7.52 3.40
N ASP A 89 -14.65 -8.35 3.50
CA ASP A 89 -15.62 -8.51 2.44
C ASP A 89 -16.64 -7.36 2.44
N ILE A 90 -16.99 -6.92 1.24
CA ILE A 90 -17.99 -5.89 0.98
C ILE A 90 -18.99 -6.47 -0.01
N ARG A 91 -20.19 -6.77 0.48
CA ARG A 91 -21.29 -7.33 -0.32
C ARG A 91 -22.14 -6.23 -0.95
N PRO A 92 -22.93 -6.50 -2.01
CA PRO A 92 -23.66 -5.47 -2.76
C PRO A 92 -24.68 -4.66 -1.93
N TYR A 93 -25.10 -5.21 -0.79
CA TYR A 93 -26.05 -4.59 0.15
C TYR A 93 -25.38 -3.88 1.33
N SER A 94 -24.05 -3.82 1.36
CA SER A 94 -23.28 -3.11 2.39
C SER A 94 -22.27 -2.17 1.75
N THR A 95 -22.03 -1.03 2.39
CA THR A 95 -20.96 -0.10 2.03
C THR A 95 -19.71 -0.28 2.90
N TYR A 96 -19.74 -1.20 3.86
CA TYR A 96 -18.64 -1.44 4.81
C TYR A 96 -18.47 -2.95 5.05
N GLY A 97 -17.24 -3.37 5.32
CA GLY A 97 -16.97 -4.69 5.90
C GLY A 97 -16.72 -4.59 7.40
N ALA A 98 -16.80 -5.71 8.12
CA ALA A 98 -16.57 -5.80 9.56
C ALA A 98 -15.51 -6.87 9.86
N GLY A 99 -14.60 -6.57 10.78
CA GLY A 99 -13.49 -7.46 11.11
C GLY A 99 -12.41 -6.78 11.95
N PHE A 100 -11.42 -7.55 12.38
CA PHE A 100 -10.32 -7.09 13.22
C PHE A 100 -9.01 -7.60 12.65
N LEU A 101 -7.95 -6.79 12.74
CA LEU A 101 -6.62 -7.18 12.31
C LEU A 101 -6.17 -8.47 13.02
N TYR A 102 -5.68 -9.44 12.24
CA TYR A 102 -4.99 -10.61 12.71
C TYR A 102 -3.49 -10.37 12.74
N ASN A 103 -2.84 -10.78 13.81
CA ASN A 103 -1.39 -10.66 13.93
C ASN A 103 -0.69 -11.63 12.97
N LEU A 104 0.42 -11.18 12.41
CA LEU A 104 1.39 -12.01 11.70
C LEU A 104 2.81 -11.50 11.99
N SER A 105 3.78 -12.40 12.01
CA SER A 105 5.18 -12.04 12.08
C SER A 105 5.67 -11.55 10.72
N LEU A 106 6.50 -10.51 10.71
CA LEU A 106 7.15 -9.99 9.50
C LEU A 106 8.67 -10.25 9.56
N PRO A 107 9.31 -10.52 8.41
CA PRO A 107 8.69 -10.82 7.13
C PRO A 107 8.03 -12.22 7.13
N SER A 108 7.01 -12.41 6.30
CA SER A 108 6.36 -13.71 6.13
C SER A 108 5.78 -13.92 4.74
N VAL A 109 5.50 -15.18 4.42
CA VAL A 109 4.83 -15.60 3.18
C VAL A 109 3.61 -16.42 3.54
N ARG A 110 2.49 -16.20 2.85
CA ARG A 110 1.23 -16.88 3.12
C ARG A 110 0.44 -17.13 1.84
N THR A 111 -0.13 -18.32 1.71
CA THR A 111 -1.10 -18.62 0.64
C THR A 111 -2.50 -18.29 1.09
N GLU A 112 -3.19 -17.40 0.39
CA GLU A 112 -4.50 -16.91 0.78
C GLU A 112 -5.54 -17.37 -0.23
N TRP A 113 -6.61 -17.97 0.28
CA TRP A 113 -7.70 -18.49 -0.52
C TRP A 113 -8.93 -17.61 -0.32
N VAL A 114 -9.34 -16.92 -1.37
CA VAL A 114 -10.35 -15.85 -1.28
C VAL A 114 -11.59 -16.21 -2.10
N SER A 115 -12.78 -16.06 -1.51
CA SER A 115 -14.05 -16.22 -2.24
C SER A 115 -14.15 -15.21 -3.40
N ALA A 116 -14.49 -15.71 -4.59
CA ALA A 116 -14.72 -14.91 -5.80
C ALA A 116 -16.20 -14.83 -6.21
N GLN A 117 -17.12 -14.97 -5.23
CA GLN A 117 -18.55 -14.94 -5.49
C GLN A 117 -18.96 -13.61 -6.12
N GLU A 118 -19.84 -13.65 -7.13
CA GLU A 118 -20.35 -12.45 -7.79
C GLU A 118 -20.95 -11.47 -6.76
N GLY A 119 -20.66 -10.19 -6.97
CA GLY A 119 -21.05 -9.11 -6.08
C GLY A 119 -20.17 -8.93 -4.84
N THR A 120 -19.23 -9.84 -4.53
CA THR A 120 -18.24 -9.59 -3.48
C THR A 120 -17.14 -8.68 -4.00
N SER A 121 -16.88 -7.61 -3.26
CA SER A 121 -15.64 -6.86 -3.33
C SER A 121 -14.85 -7.08 -2.04
N TRP A 122 -13.55 -6.83 -2.09
CA TRP A 122 -12.64 -7.01 -0.95
C TRP A 122 -11.83 -5.75 -0.74
N TYR A 123 -11.65 -5.38 0.52
CA TYR A 123 -10.75 -4.32 0.95
C TYR A 123 -9.69 -4.96 1.86
N HIS A 124 -8.40 -4.76 1.55
CA HIS A 124 -7.30 -5.36 2.31
C HIS A 124 -6.42 -4.27 2.91
N GLN A 125 -6.06 -4.44 4.17
CA GLN A 125 -5.10 -3.60 4.87
C GLN A 125 -4.07 -4.46 5.58
N ALA A 126 -2.81 -4.01 5.59
CA ALA A 126 -1.75 -4.57 6.42
C ALA A 126 -1.04 -3.45 7.21
N ASN A 127 -0.44 -3.83 8.34
CA ASN A 127 0.23 -2.93 9.25
C ASN A 127 1.58 -3.50 9.69
N VAL A 128 2.58 -2.63 9.83
CA VAL A 128 3.77 -2.87 10.65
C VAL A 128 3.53 -2.19 12.00
N LEU A 129 3.30 -2.99 13.06
CA LEU A 129 2.72 -2.50 14.31
C LEU A 129 3.69 -1.64 15.14
N ASP A 130 4.95 -2.04 15.21
CA ASP A 130 5.98 -1.30 15.97
C ASP A 130 6.42 0.01 15.29
N GLY A 131 6.08 0.20 14.01
CA GLY A 131 6.27 1.45 13.26
C GLY A 131 4.98 2.22 12.99
N SER A 132 3.83 1.71 13.45
CA SER A 132 2.49 2.26 13.16
C SER A 132 2.23 2.55 11.67
N TRP A 133 2.89 1.81 10.78
CA TRP A 133 2.77 1.98 9.34
C TRP A 133 1.63 1.12 8.82
N GLU A 134 0.67 1.75 8.16
CA GLU A 134 -0.52 1.14 7.60
C GLU A 134 -0.48 1.27 6.07
N VAL A 135 -0.76 0.17 5.38
CA VAL A 135 -0.91 0.12 3.92
C VAL A 135 -2.28 -0.45 3.58
N ARG A 136 -2.92 0.13 2.57
CA ARG A 136 -4.28 -0.17 2.13
C ARG A 136 -4.29 -0.44 0.63
N GLN A 137 -4.84 -1.57 0.22
CA GLN A 137 -5.11 -1.90 -1.18
C GLN A 137 -6.38 -1.17 -1.66
N PRO A 138 -6.52 -0.88 -2.97
CA PRO A 138 -7.82 -0.51 -3.54
C PRO A 138 -8.87 -1.59 -3.30
N VAL A 139 -10.14 -1.25 -3.51
CA VAL A 139 -11.20 -2.27 -3.44
C VAL A 139 -11.10 -3.20 -4.64
N VAL A 140 -10.91 -4.49 -4.40
CA VAL A 140 -10.69 -5.49 -5.45
C VAL A 140 -11.91 -6.39 -5.64
N LYS A 141 -12.22 -6.69 -6.90
CA LYS A 141 -13.15 -7.76 -7.27
C LYS A 141 -12.38 -8.89 -7.93
N TYR A 142 -12.50 -10.07 -7.36
CA TYR A 142 -11.83 -11.25 -7.86
C TYR A 142 -12.69 -12.05 -8.82
N LYS A 143 -12.03 -12.88 -9.65
CA LYS A 143 -12.65 -13.85 -10.56
C LYS A 143 -12.25 -15.27 -10.13
N PRO A 144 -13.17 -16.25 -10.19
CA PRO A 144 -12.87 -17.64 -9.84
C PRO A 144 -11.64 -18.18 -10.60
N GLY A 145 -10.79 -18.94 -9.90
CA GLY A 145 -9.63 -19.61 -10.48
C GLY A 145 -8.43 -18.71 -10.73
N GLN A 146 -8.49 -17.41 -10.40
CA GLN A 146 -7.33 -16.53 -10.47
C GLN A 146 -6.19 -17.02 -9.57
N GLN A 147 -4.98 -16.81 -10.05
CA GLN A 147 -3.74 -16.94 -9.28
C GLN A 147 -3.04 -15.59 -9.33
N LEU A 148 -2.75 -15.05 -8.15
CA LEU A 148 -2.16 -13.72 -8.00
C LEU A 148 -0.95 -13.81 -7.07
N ASP A 149 -0.04 -12.86 -7.23
CA ASP A 149 1.04 -12.60 -6.29
C ASP A 149 0.82 -11.19 -5.74
N GLU A 150 0.87 -11.05 -4.42
CA GLU A 150 0.71 -9.76 -3.74
C GLU A 150 1.93 -9.51 -2.85
N GLU A 151 2.51 -8.32 -2.98
CA GLU A 151 3.61 -7.88 -2.12
C GLU A 151 3.13 -6.73 -1.24
N TRP A 152 3.37 -6.89 0.06
CA TRP A 152 3.12 -5.89 1.09
C TRP A 152 4.45 -5.41 1.65
N PHE A 153 4.53 -4.11 1.91
CA PHE A 153 5.70 -3.40 2.43
C PHE A 153 6.94 -3.49 1.54
N ALA A 154 6.76 -3.76 0.26
CA ALA A 154 7.84 -3.76 -0.71
C ALA A 154 8.44 -2.34 -0.86
N PRO A 155 9.78 -2.20 -0.93
CA PRO A 155 10.40 -0.94 -1.34
C PRO A 155 9.98 -0.66 -2.79
N VAL A 156 9.63 0.56 -3.19
CA VAL A 156 10.10 1.90 -2.86
C VAL A 156 8.96 2.66 -2.19
N VAL A 157 9.12 3.07 -0.92
CA VAL A 157 8.01 3.69 -0.16
C VAL A 157 7.95 5.19 -0.49
N ARG A 158 6.76 5.68 -0.89
CA ARG A 158 6.58 7.06 -1.39
C ARG A 158 5.17 7.61 -1.18
N PRO A 159 4.97 8.94 -1.30
CA PRO A 159 3.65 9.52 -1.46
C PRO A 159 2.97 9.03 -2.74
N ARG A 160 1.71 8.58 -2.63
CA ARG A 160 0.89 8.13 -3.77
C ARG A 160 -0.60 8.26 -3.46
N PHE A 161 -1.37 8.82 -4.39
CA PHE A 161 -2.82 8.94 -4.26
C PHE A 161 -3.55 7.66 -4.69
N GLY A 162 -4.69 7.36 -4.06
CA GLY A 162 -5.51 6.19 -4.37
C GLY A 162 -6.69 6.02 -3.43
N GLU A 163 -7.49 4.98 -3.63
CA GLU A 163 -8.79 4.77 -2.98
C GLU A 163 -8.73 4.62 -1.44
N GLY A 164 -7.57 4.30 -0.87
CA GLY A 164 -7.44 4.13 0.58
C GLY A 164 -7.57 5.42 1.38
N TYR A 165 -7.51 6.59 0.73
CA TYR A 165 -7.67 7.91 1.34
C TYR A 165 -8.52 8.82 0.45
N TRP A 166 -9.10 9.88 1.02
CA TRP A 166 -9.83 10.87 0.23
C TRP A 166 -8.88 11.62 -0.70
N THR A 167 -9.33 11.94 -1.91
CA THR A 167 -8.49 12.52 -2.97
C THR A 167 -8.34 14.04 -2.85
N PRO A 168 -7.26 14.62 -3.41
CA PRO A 168 -7.14 16.07 -3.58
C PRO A 168 -8.21 16.65 -4.51
N LYS A 169 -8.89 17.70 -4.04
CA LYS A 169 -10.04 18.31 -4.73
C LYS A 169 -10.04 19.82 -4.67
N ARG A 170 -10.71 20.44 -5.64
CA ARG A 170 -11.10 21.85 -5.60
C ARG A 170 -12.62 21.96 -5.47
N SER A 171 -13.05 22.80 -4.53
CA SER A 171 -14.43 23.27 -4.39
C SER A 171 -14.52 24.80 -4.39
N GLY A 172 -14.70 25.39 -5.58
CA GLY A 172 -14.69 26.85 -5.75
C GLY A 172 -13.38 27.49 -5.28
N ASN A 173 -13.47 28.26 -4.19
CA ASN A 173 -12.36 28.97 -3.52
C ASN A 173 -11.67 28.15 -2.42
N TYR A 174 -11.94 26.85 -2.38
CA TYR A 174 -11.34 25.92 -1.45
C TYR A 174 -10.61 24.80 -2.20
N MET A 175 -9.39 24.48 -1.78
CA MET A 175 -8.65 23.30 -2.21
C MET A 175 -8.29 22.46 -1.00
N GLN A 176 -8.39 21.15 -1.15
CA GLN A 176 -7.94 20.19 -0.16
C GLN A 176 -6.98 19.19 -0.77
N PHE A 177 -6.03 18.75 0.02
CA PHE A 177 -5.04 17.73 -0.35
C PHE A 177 -4.92 16.75 0.80
N ASN A 178 -4.90 15.46 0.48
CA ASN A 178 -4.50 14.40 1.40
C ASN A 178 -3.39 13.64 0.70
N VAL A 179 -2.19 13.72 1.26
CA VAL A 179 -0.96 13.20 0.67
C VAL A 179 -0.44 12.08 1.57
N PRO A 180 -1.04 10.87 1.52
CA PRO A 180 -0.53 9.72 2.26
C PRO A 180 0.90 9.41 1.81
N ALA A 181 1.85 9.62 2.71
CA ALA A 181 3.27 9.70 2.38
C ALA A 181 3.97 8.34 2.24
N TRP A 182 3.33 7.26 2.69
CA TRP A 182 4.01 5.99 2.94
C TRP A 182 3.33 4.82 2.23
N ALA A 183 3.04 4.97 0.94
CA ALA A 183 2.57 3.84 0.14
C ALA A 183 3.75 2.93 -0.22
N ASP A 184 3.58 1.62 -0.12
CA ASP A 184 4.54 0.61 -0.61
C ASP A 184 4.39 0.37 -2.13
N SER A 185 5.25 -0.46 -2.70
CA SER A 185 5.23 -0.77 -4.13
C SER A 185 4.09 -1.69 -4.60
N GLY A 186 3.13 -2.04 -3.73
CA GLY A 186 1.96 -2.82 -4.14
C GLY A 186 1.08 -2.04 -5.12
N ALA A 187 0.46 -2.78 -6.06
CA ALA A 187 -0.37 -2.19 -7.10
C ALA A 187 -1.57 -1.45 -6.48
N GLY A 188 -1.69 -0.14 -6.73
CA GLY A 188 -2.79 0.65 -6.18
C GLY A 188 -2.69 0.98 -4.69
N HIS A 189 -1.72 0.41 -3.96
CA HIS A 189 -1.60 0.57 -2.51
C HIS A 189 -1.37 2.02 -2.11
N THR A 190 -2.03 2.46 -1.04
CA THR A 190 -1.78 3.74 -0.36
C THR A 190 -1.33 3.45 1.07
N GLY A 191 -0.62 4.37 1.71
CA GLY A 191 -0.21 4.13 3.09
C GLY A 191 0.17 5.36 3.89
N SER A 192 0.01 5.25 5.20
CA SER A 192 0.26 6.32 6.18
C SER A 192 0.82 5.76 7.47
N VAL A 193 1.30 6.65 8.33
CA VAL A 193 1.54 6.35 9.74
C VAL A 193 0.36 6.82 10.57
N LYS A 194 -0.06 6.06 11.59
CA LYS A 194 -1.28 6.36 12.38
C LYS A 194 -1.17 7.63 13.22
N THR A 195 0.01 7.91 13.76
CA THR A 195 0.34 9.24 14.27
C THR A 195 0.63 10.10 13.05
N TYR A 196 -0.18 11.14 12.79
CA TYR A 196 0.09 12.11 11.72
C TYR A 196 1.59 12.35 11.63
N PRO A 197 2.22 12.19 10.45
CA PRO A 197 3.66 12.26 10.35
C PRO A 197 4.08 13.66 10.80
N GLN A 198 4.59 13.78 12.02
CA GLN A 198 5.04 15.05 12.59
C GLN A 198 6.11 15.69 11.69
N GLU A 199 6.79 14.85 10.93
CA GLU A 199 7.86 15.18 10.00
C GLU A 199 7.39 15.31 8.54
N GLN A 200 6.08 15.49 8.28
CA GLN A 200 5.57 15.84 6.94
C GLN A 200 5.26 17.34 6.85
N THR A 201 5.78 17.98 5.80
CA THR A 201 5.46 19.35 5.43
C THR A 201 4.80 19.38 4.06
N LEU A 202 3.66 20.07 3.96
CA LEU A 202 2.95 20.34 2.72
C LEU A 202 2.99 21.83 2.41
N LYS A 203 3.31 22.18 1.15
CA LYS A 203 3.29 23.57 0.67
C LYS A 203 2.52 23.66 -0.64
N LEU A 204 1.59 24.61 -0.72
CA LEU A 204 0.90 24.95 -1.95
C LEU A 204 1.39 26.31 -2.46
N TYR A 205 1.87 26.32 -3.69
CA TYR A 205 2.22 27.52 -4.43
C TYR A 205 1.23 27.77 -5.56
N GLN A 206 0.97 29.05 -5.84
CA GLN A 206 0.32 29.52 -7.06
C GLN A 206 1.37 30.29 -7.86
N GLY A 207 1.82 29.71 -8.98
CA GLY A 207 3.06 30.13 -9.62
C GLY A 207 4.24 30.06 -8.64
N SER A 208 4.93 31.19 -8.42
CA SER A 208 6.04 31.30 -7.46
C SER A 208 5.62 31.70 -6.04
N THR A 209 4.35 32.04 -5.82
CA THR A 209 3.86 32.58 -4.53
C THR A 209 3.40 31.45 -3.63
N LEU A 210 3.93 31.36 -2.41
CA LEU A 210 3.44 30.45 -1.38
C LEU A 210 2.04 30.90 -0.93
N VAL A 211 1.05 30.04 -1.12
CA VAL A 211 -0.35 30.27 -0.72
C VAL A 211 -0.62 29.70 0.67
N SER A 212 -0.07 28.51 0.94
CA SER A 212 -0.28 27.84 2.22
C SER A 212 0.85 26.86 2.53
N GLU A 213 1.11 26.66 3.81
CA GLU A 213 2.07 25.71 4.34
C GLU A 213 1.47 25.06 5.59
N GLN A 214 1.60 23.74 5.68
CA GLN A 214 1.19 22.94 6.83
C GLN A 214 2.34 22.03 7.23
N ASN A 215 2.65 22.01 8.53
CA ASN A 215 3.65 21.13 9.12
C ASN A 215 2.96 20.08 10.00
N GLY A 216 3.56 18.89 10.06
CA GLY A 216 3.11 17.78 10.90
C GLY A 216 1.75 17.20 10.51
N ALA A 217 1.35 17.28 9.24
CA ALA A 217 0.07 16.77 8.77
C ALA A 217 0.18 16.10 7.39
N GLN A 218 -0.70 15.13 7.19
CA GLN A 218 -0.86 14.43 5.91
C GLN A 218 -1.75 15.24 4.95
N ASP A 219 -2.54 16.16 5.49
CA ASP A 219 -3.55 16.91 4.76
C ASP A 219 -3.33 18.42 4.85
N LEU A 220 -3.80 19.11 3.81
CA LEU A 220 -3.72 20.55 3.66
C LEU A 220 -5.08 21.08 3.17
N HIS A 221 -5.62 22.06 3.89
CA HIS A 221 -6.90 22.70 3.62
C HIS A 221 -6.68 24.20 3.35
N VAL A 222 -7.00 24.66 2.15
CA VAL A 222 -6.68 26.02 1.70
C VAL A 222 -7.93 26.74 1.24
N PHE A 223 -8.31 27.79 1.97
CA PHE A 223 -9.27 28.77 1.49
C PHE A 223 -8.53 29.96 0.91
N ASN A 224 -8.73 30.23 -0.38
CA ASN A 224 -8.14 31.37 -1.07
C ASN A 224 -9.06 31.84 -2.19
N ASN A 225 -8.93 33.08 -2.65
CA ASN A 225 -9.63 33.54 -3.84
C ASN A 225 -8.96 33.00 -5.11
N PHE A 226 -9.04 31.69 -5.31
CA PHE A 226 -8.41 31.02 -6.43
C PHE A 226 -9.01 31.51 -7.75
N PRO A 227 -8.19 31.83 -8.77
CA PRO A 227 -8.70 32.37 -10.01
C PRO A 227 -9.65 31.41 -10.73
N THR A 228 -10.58 31.98 -11.49
CA THR A 228 -11.57 31.21 -12.25
C THR A 228 -10.96 30.59 -13.50
N GLU A 229 -9.96 31.27 -14.06
CA GLU A 229 -9.15 30.88 -15.19
C GLU A 229 -8.16 29.76 -14.85
N ASN A 230 -7.66 29.10 -15.90
CA ASN A 230 -6.70 28.03 -15.75
C ASN A 230 -5.37 28.56 -15.23
N THR A 231 -5.04 28.19 -14.00
CA THR A 231 -3.86 28.68 -13.27
C THR A 231 -2.99 27.52 -12.87
N GLN A 232 -1.67 27.70 -12.97
CA GLN A 232 -0.70 26.71 -12.53
C GLN A 232 -0.50 26.79 -11.01
N TYR A 233 -0.44 25.61 -10.40
CA TYR A 233 -0.14 25.41 -9.00
C TYR A 233 1.01 24.42 -8.86
N ARG A 234 1.69 24.50 -7.71
CA ARG A 234 2.71 23.54 -7.32
C ARG A 234 2.47 23.09 -5.89
N LEU A 235 2.21 21.80 -5.70
CA LEU A 235 2.13 21.17 -4.38
C LEU A 235 3.49 20.53 -4.08
N VAL A 236 4.02 20.74 -2.89
CA VAL A 236 5.26 20.12 -2.42
C VAL A 236 4.96 19.33 -1.16
N SER A 237 5.48 18.11 -1.07
CA SER A 237 5.48 17.27 0.12
C SER A 237 6.90 16.85 0.45
N ASP A 238 7.38 17.29 1.60
CA ASP A 238 8.61 16.81 2.23
C ASP A 238 8.23 15.91 3.40
N VAL A 239 8.82 14.73 3.48
CA VAL A 239 8.55 13.83 4.61
C VAL A 239 9.76 12.99 5.01
N THR A 240 9.95 12.76 6.30
CA THR A 240 10.95 11.82 6.82
C THR A 240 10.33 10.81 7.79
N ARG A 241 10.99 9.66 7.95
CA ARG A 241 10.67 8.65 8.98
C ARG A 241 11.93 8.24 9.72
N ASP A 242 11.74 7.73 10.93
CA ASP A 242 12.83 7.32 11.83
C ASP A 242 13.79 6.33 11.15
N ALA A 243 15.03 6.78 10.89
CA ALA A 243 16.07 5.99 10.25
C ALA A 243 16.69 4.92 11.18
N GLU A 244 16.44 4.97 12.49
CA GLU A 244 16.79 3.88 13.41
C GLU A 244 15.81 2.71 13.26
N ARG A 245 14.53 3.03 13.03
CA ARG A 245 13.49 2.03 12.78
C ARG A 245 13.42 1.54 11.33
N TRP A 246 13.75 2.38 10.35
CA TRP A 246 13.56 2.04 8.93
C TRP A 246 14.87 2.12 8.14
N ALA A 247 15.25 1.01 7.48
CA ALA A 247 16.46 0.98 6.65
C ALA A 247 16.28 1.69 5.29
N THR A 248 15.10 1.63 4.69
CA THR A 248 14.81 2.14 3.34
C THR A 248 13.87 3.34 3.36
N SER A 249 13.78 4.09 2.27
CA SER A 249 12.81 5.16 2.02
C SER A 249 12.65 6.09 3.23
N VAL A 250 13.77 6.57 3.76
CA VAL A 250 13.82 7.30 5.03
C VAL A 250 13.42 8.77 4.88
N SER A 251 13.48 9.28 3.66
CA SER A 251 13.06 10.63 3.30
C SER A 251 12.54 10.65 1.87
N THR A 252 11.50 11.44 1.64
CA THR A 252 11.02 11.75 0.29
C THR A 252 10.78 13.24 0.11
N HIS A 253 11.06 13.72 -1.09
CA HIS A 253 10.67 15.03 -1.57
C HIS A 253 9.85 14.84 -2.83
N THR A 254 8.59 15.27 -2.83
CA THR A 254 7.71 15.15 -4.01
C THR A 254 7.11 16.50 -4.35
N GLU A 255 7.23 16.90 -5.61
CA GLU A 255 6.57 18.08 -6.17
C GLU A 255 5.58 17.67 -7.26
N TRP A 256 4.40 18.27 -7.22
CA TRP A 256 3.40 18.17 -8.29
C TRP A 256 3.17 19.55 -8.88
N THR A 257 3.38 19.68 -10.19
CA THR A 257 2.88 20.80 -10.98
C THR A 257 1.56 20.41 -11.61
N PHE A 258 0.52 21.22 -11.43
CA PHE A 258 -0.80 20.95 -11.99
C PHE A 258 -1.53 22.24 -12.35
N TRP A 259 -2.55 22.12 -13.21
CA TRP A 259 -3.38 23.23 -13.62
C TRP A 259 -4.80 23.09 -13.10
N SER A 260 -5.36 24.19 -12.59
CA SER A 260 -6.73 24.20 -12.09
C SER A 260 -7.46 25.48 -12.49
N LYS A 261 -8.72 25.32 -12.88
CA LYS A 261 -9.70 26.38 -13.14
C LYS A 261 -11.02 26.07 -12.42
N GLN A 262 -11.90 27.05 -12.32
CA GLN A 262 -13.25 26.80 -11.80
C GLN A 262 -13.99 25.80 -12.71
N GLN A 263 -14.60 24.79 -12.10
CA GLN A 263 -15.41 23.78 -12.77
C GLN A 263 -16.91 24.08 -12.54
N GLU A 264 -17.75 23.57 -13.44
CA GLU A 264 -19.20 23.56 -13.23
C GLU A 264 -19.58 22.61 -12.10
N VAL A 265 -18.91 21.45 -12.04
CA VAL A 265 -19.04 20.50 -10.93
C VAL A 265 -18.35 21.09 -9.70
N TYR A 266 -19.14 21.38 -8.67
CA TYR A 266 -18.67 22.10 -7.48
C TYR A 266 -17.45 21.43 -6.84
N ASN A 267 -17.41 20.10 -6.75
CA ASN A 267 -16.31 19.36 -6.11
C ASN A 267 -15.64 18.43 -7.13
N SER A 268 -14.46 18.82 -7.61
CA SER A 268 -13.73 18.10 -8.67
C SER A 268 -12.33 17.70 -8.22
N ASP A 269 -11.87 16.52 -8.62
CA ASP A 269 -10.50 16.05 -8.38
C ASP A 269 -9.47 16.92 -9.10
N LEU A 270 -8.27 17.03 -8.51
CA LEU A 270 -7.14 17.74 -9.10
C LEU A 270 -6.29 16.79 -9.98
N PRO A 271 -5.74 17.24 -11.11
CA PRO A 271 -5.04 16.38 -12.07
C PRO A 271 -3.60 16.08 -11.63
N LEU A 272 -3.46 15.42 -10.48
CA LEU A 272 -2.18 15.05 -9.89
C LEU A 272 -1.75 13.66 -10.37
N ILE A 273 -0.49 13.56 -10.79
CA ILE A 273 0.15 12.30 -11.22
C ILE A 273 0.74 11.59 -10.00
N SER A 274 0.63 10.27 -9.94
CA SER A 274 1.33 9.39 -8.98
C SER A 274 2.35 8.51 -9.71
N LEU A 275 3.42 8.11 -9.01
CA LEU A 275 4.43 7.17 -9.50
C LEU A 275 4.39 5.85 -8.73
N ASP A 276 4.38 4.75 -9.46
CA ASP A 276 4.48 3.39 -8.97
C ASP A 276 5.82 2.80 -9.42
N TYR A 277 6.51 2.12 -8.48
CA TYR A 277 7.80 1.48 -8.73
C TYR A 277 7.68 0.01 -8.42
N GLU A 278 8.31 -0.84 -9.22
CA GLU A 278 8.47 -2.25 -8.93
C GLU A 278 9.95 -2.58 -9.09
N VAL A 279 10.58 -3.04 -8.01
CA VAL A 279 12.00 -3.39 -7.99
C VAL A 279 12.16 -4.80 -7.47
N GLU A 280 12.87 -5.64 -8.22
CA GLU A 280 13.15 -7.01 -7.81
C GLU A 280 14.07 -6.99 -6.58
N THR A 281 13.49 -7.38 -5.43
CA THR A 281 14.14 -7.38 -4.12
C THR A 281 13.78 -8.64 -3.34
N ASP A 282 14.63 -9.01 -2.39
CA ASP A 282 14.31 -10.05 -1.42
C ASP A 282 13.25 -9.61 -0.39
N MET A 283 12.93 -10.50 0.55
CA MET A 283 11.94 -10.24 1.62
C MET A 283 12.34 -9.11 2.58
N SER A 284 13.59 -8.67 2.55
CA SER A 284 14.11 -7.55 3.33
C SER A 284 14.29 -6.26 2.52
N GLY A 285 13.83 -6.27 1.26
CA GLY A 285 13.90 -5.10 0.38
C GLY A 285 15.28 -4.84 -0.20
N ASN A 286 16.13 -5.87 -0.31
CA ASN A 286 17.47 -5.75 -0.87
C ASN A 286 17.57 -6.40 -2.25
N ALA A 287 18.21 -5.70 -3.18
CA ALA A 287 18.68 -6.26 -4.44
C ALA A 287 20.13 -6.74 -4.32
N PHE A 288 20.62 -7.49 -5.31
CA PHE A 288 22.01 -7.96 -5.32
C PHE A 288 22.97 -6.83 -5.68
N ALA A 289 24.00 -6.63 -4.84
CA ALA A 289 25.13 -5.79 -5.15
C ALA A 289 25.92 -6.34 -6.35
N GLY A 290 26.51 -5.45 -7.15
CA GLY A 290 27.30 -5.80 -8.34
C GLY A 290 26.52 -6.40 -9.51
N HIS A 291 25.19 -6.52 -9.40
CA HIS A 291 24.30 -7.04 -10.43
C HIS A 291 23.44 -5.92 -11.04
N THR A 292 22.78 -6.23 -12.15
CA THR A 292 21.76 -5.35 -12.71
C THR A 292 20.42 -5.69 -12.07
N THR A 293 19.70 -4.67 -11.61
CA THR A 293 18.34 -4.79 -11.10
C THR A 293 17.37 -4.15 -12.09
N LYS A 294 16.32 -4.87 -12.45
CA LYS A 294 15.22 -4.31 -13.24
C LYS A 294 14.31 -3.47 -12.34
N LEU A 295 13.90 -2.32 -12.86
CA LEU A 295 12.86 -1.46 -12.28
C LEU A 295 11.74 -1.26 -13.31
N ASN A 296 10.49 -1.47 -12.89
CA ASN A 296 9.32 -1.00 -13.64
C ASN A 296 8.81 0.30 -13.01
N LEU A 297 8.60 1.32 -13.83
CA LEU A 297 8.07 2.61 -13.44
C LEU A 297 6.73 2.82 -14.14
N THR A 298 5.68 3.16 -13.40
CA THR A 298 4.37 3.51 -13.98
C THR A 298 3.92 4.86 -13.44
N ALA A 299 3.29 5.66 -14.30
CA ALA A 299 2.64 6.90 -13.92
C ALA A 299 1.12 6.74 -14.03
N SER A 300 0.40 7.13 -12.99
CA SER A 300 -1.06 7.04 -12.90
C SER A 300 -1.68 8.38 -12.50
N GLN A 301 -2.93 8.60 -12.84
CA GLN A 301 -3.69 9.81 -12.51
C GLN A 301 -4.97 9.43 -11.78
N LEU A 302 -5.49 10.34 -10.97
CA LEU A 302 -6.84 10.22 -10.43
C LEU A 302 -7.83 10.17 -11.60
N ALA A 303 -8.67 9.13 -11.64
CA ALA A 303 -9.63 8.94 -12.72
C ALA A 303 -10.53 10.16 -12.85
N ASP A 304 -10.81 10.56 -14.09
CA ASP A 304 -11.75 11.62 -14.46
C ASP A 304 -11.46 13.03 -13.90
N ALA A 305 -10.27 13.27 -13.31
CA ALA A 305 -9.90 14.59 -12.82
C ALA A 305 -9.82 15.61 -14.00
N PRO A 306 -10.56 16.73 -13.93
CA PRO A 306 -10.51 17.76 -14.96
C PRO A 306 -9.09 18.29 -15.15
N GLY A 307 -8.63 18.32 -16.40
CA GLY A 307 -7.28 18.77 -16.74
C GLY A 307 -6.23 17.65 -16.82
N ASN A 308 -6.60 16.39 -16.58
CA ASN A 308 -5.75 15.26 -16.94
C ASN A 308 -5.42 15.29 -18.44
N GLY A 309 -4.14 15.19 -18.77
CA GLY A 309 -3.66 14.87 -20.11
C GLY A 309 -3.37 13.38 -20.27
N LYS A 310 -2.88 12.99 -21.45
CA LYS A 310 -2.28 11.68 -21.67
C LYS A 310 -0.85 11.70 -21.16
N ILE A 311 -0.48 10.72 -20.33
CA ILE A 311 0.90 10.51 -19.88
C ILE A 311 1.84 10.40 -21.08
N ASP A 312 2.74 11.37 -21.21
CA ASP A 312 3.62 11.56 -22.35
C ASP A 312 4.95 10.81 -22.12
N SER A 313 5.70 11.20 -21.09
CA SER A 313 7.04 10.67 -20.84
C SER A 313 7.43 10.72 -19.36
N ALA A 314 8.56 10.08 -19.05
CA ALA A 314 9.14 10.01 -17.72
C ALA A 314 10.68 10.11 -17.77
N SER A 315 11.29 10.34 -16.62
CA SER A 315 12.73 10.27 -16.39
C SER A 315 13.05 9.55 -15.10
N LEU A 316 14.21 8.90 -15.06
CA LEU A 316 14.74 8.23 -13.88
C LEU A 316 16.22 8.55 -13.70
N GLU A 317 16.60 8.85 -12.48
CA GLU A 317 17.97 8.96 -12.01
C GLU A 317 18.16 8.13 -10.74
N VAL A 318 19.37 7.60 -10.58
CA VAL A 318 19.78 6.81 -9.42
C VAL A 318 20.92 7.51 -8.69
N SER A 319 20.94 7.38 -7.37
CA SER A 319 22.05 7.80 -6.52
C SER A 319 22.50 6.62 -5.65
N PHE A 320 23.81 6.50 -5.48
CA PHE A 320 24.44 5.51 -4.59
C PHE A 320 25.13 6.18 -3.39
N ASN A 321 24.88 7.47 -3.19
CA ASN A 321 25.38 8.29 -2.09
C ASN A 321 24.27 9.20 -1.56
N GLU A 322 23.10 8.59 -1.33
CA GLU A 322 21.98 9.20 -0.61
C GLU A 322 21.53 10.57 -1.16
N GLY A 323 21.62 10.76 -2.48
CA GLY A 323 21.12 11.96 -3.18
C GLY A 323 22.15 13.09 -3.36
N GLU A 324 23.38 12.93 -2.90
CA GLU A 324 24.45 13.91 -3.15
C GLU A 324 24.80 14.03 -4.65
N SER A 325 24.72 12.93 -5.40
CA SER A 325 24.94 12.91 -6.84
C SER A 325 23.98 11.95 -7.54
N TRP A 326 23.57 12.30 -8.76
CA TRP A 326 22.55 11.58 -9.53
C TRP A 326 23.09 11.16 -10.89
N LYS A 327 22.69 9.96 -11.32
CA LYS A 327 23.03 9.40 -12.64
C LYS A 327 21.75 9.04 -13.38
N LYS A 328 21.57 9.61 -14.56
CA LYS A 328 20.44 9.29 -15.44
C LYS A 328 20.46 7.82 -15.84
N VAL A 329 19.30 7.17 -15.73
CA VAL A 329 19.05 5.81 -16.22
C VAL A 329 18.15 5.90 -17.45
N LYS A 330 18.44 5.09 -18.45
CA LYS A 330 17.62 5.02 -19.66
C LYS A 330 16.32 4.28 -19.33
N LEU A 331 15.20 4.93 -19.62
CA LEU A 331 13.88 4.31 -19.60
C LEU A 331 13.52 3.78 -21.00
N VAL A 332 12.87 2.61 -21.04
CA VAL A 332 12.29 2.03 -22.24
C VAL A 332 10.78 1.95 -22.02
N ARG A 333 9.98 2.59 -22.88
CA ARG A 333 8.52 2.58 -22.74
C ARG A 333 7.98 1.18 -23.05
N GLU A 334 7.17 0.64 -22.15
CA GLU A 334 6.49 -0.65 -22.28
C GLU A 334 5.02 -0.48 -21.87
N GLY A 335 4.10 -0.55 -22.85
CA GLY A 335 2.68 -0.29 -22.62
C GLY A 335 2.44 1.10 -22.01
N ASN A 336 1.84 1.11 -20.81
CA ASN A 336 1.51 2.32 -20.06
C ASN A 336 2.61 2.76 -19.06
N GLY A 337 3.75 2.06 -19.02
CA GLY A 337 4.87 2.37 -18.12
C GLY A 337 6.22 2.33 -18.83
N TRP A 338 7.27 2.18 -18.04
CA TRP A 338 8.65 2.09 -18.48
C TRP A 338 9.43 1.03 -17.70
N THR A 339 10.42 0.45 -18.36
CA THR A 339 11.40 -0.43 -17.72
C THR A 339 12.78 0.22 -17.72
N ALA A 340 13.58 -0.12 -16.72
CA ALA A 340 14.93 0.38 -16.53
C ALA A 340 15.85 -0.73 -16.00
N ASP A 341 17.10 -0.73 -16.46
CA ASP A 341 18.16 -1.59 -15.94
C ASP A 341 19.13 -0.75 -15.09
N ILE A 342 19.12 -0.96 -13.77
CA ILE A 342 19.97 -0.26 -12.82
C ILE A 342 21.21 -1.11 -12.53
N LYS A 343 22.39 -0.60 -12.88
CA LYS A 343 23.67 -1.26 -12.58
C LYS A 343 24.10 -0.91 -11.15
N ASN A 344 23.94 -1.86 -10.23
CA ASN A 344 24.29 -1.64 -8.83
C ASN A 344 25.82 -1.70 -8.61
N PRO A 345 26.38 -0.88 -7.71
CA PRO A 345 27.76 -1.03 -7.28
C PRO A 345 27.98 -2.37 -6.59
N SER A 346 29.22 -2.86 -6.58
CA SER A 346 29.61 -4.08 -5.87
C SER A 346 29.63 -3.94 -4.34
N LYS A 347 29.42 -2.73 -3.82
CA LYS A 347 29.40 -2.47 -2.37
C LYS A 347 28.07 -2.99 -1.78
N SER A 348 28.16 -4.05 -0.99
CA SER A 348 27.04 -4.55 -0.15
C SER A 348 26.76 -3.59 1.01
N GLU A 349 25.63 -3.80 1.69
CA GLU A 349 25.18 -2.98 2.83
C GLU A 349 25.12 -1.48 2.48
N SER A 350 24.68 -1.20 1.26
CA SER A 350 24.50 0.15 0.74
C SER A 350 23.09 0.31 0.18
N PHE A 351 22.73 1.52 -0.23
CA PHE A 351 21.38 1.83 -0.67
C PHE A 351 21.38 2.50 -2.03
N VAL A 352 20.29 2.32 -2.75
CA VAL A 352 19.98 3.07 -3.97
C VAL A 352 18.90 4.08 -3.64
N SER A 353 19.13 5.35 -3.93
CA SER A 353 18.08 6.38 -3.94
C SER A 353 17.60 6.61 -5.37
N LEU A 354 16.33 6.99 -5.52
CA LEU A 354 15.69 7.22 -6.81
C LEU A 354 15.21 8.66 -6.91
N ARG A 355 15.39 9.26 -8.08
CA ARG A 355 14.75 10.51 -8.49
C ARG A 355 14.02 10.24 -9.80
N ALA A 356 12.71 10.33 -9.79
CA ALA A 356 11.89 10.06 -10.96
C ALA A 356 10.95 11.22 -11.23
N SER A 357 10.60 11.39 -12.51
CA SER A 357 9.61 12.38 -12.93
C SER A 357 8.70 11.76 -14.00
N ALA A 358 7.46 12.21 -14.06
CA ALA A 358 6.56 11.93 -15.17
C ALA A 358 5.69 13.15 -15.48
N TRP A 359 5.27 13.29 -16.73
CA TRP A 359 4.42 14.39 -17.17
C TRP A 359 3.43 13.94 -18.23
N ASP A 360 2.33 14.68 -18.34
CA ASP A 360 1.33 14.51 -19.38
C ASP A 360 1.40 15.62 -20.44
N ASP A 361 0.64 15.44 -21.52
CA ASP A 361 0.51 16.41 -22.61
C ASP A 361 -0.36 17.64 -22.26
N ALA A 362 -0.94 17.69 -21.05
CA ALA A 362 -1.65 18.86 -20.52
C ALA A 362 -0.75 19.75 -19.65
N GLY A 363 0.50 19.37 -19.43
CA GLY A 363 1.49 20.13 -18.66
C GLY A 363 1.44 19.88 -17.15
N ASN A 364 0.76 18.81 -16.70
CA ASN A 364 0.88 18.32 -15.34
C ASN A 364 2.15 17.48 -15.21
N ARG A 365 2.79 17.54 -14.04
CA ARG A 365 4.09 16.90 -13.79
C ARG A 365 4.21 16.48 -12.34
N ILE A 366 4.88 15.35 -12.11
CA ILE A 366 5.42 14.95 -10.81
C ILE A 366 6.94 14.86 -10.88
N ASP A 367 7.62 15.33 -9.86
CA ASP A 367 9.04 15.10 -9.58
C ASP A 367 9.15 14.50 -8.17
N GLN A 368 9.79 13.35 -8.02
CA GLN A 368 9.83 12.60 -6.76
C GLN A 368 11.23 12.07 -6.48
N GLU A 369 11.73 12.36 -5.29
CA GLU A 369 12.96 11.82 -4.74
C GLU A 369 12.65 10.90 -3.57
N VAL A 370 13.25 9.71 -3.57
CA VAL A 370 13.16 8.73 -2.49
C VAL A 370 14.57 8.34 -2.06
N ILE A 371 14.95 8.77 -0.86
CA ILE A 371 16.27 8.48 -0.29
C ILE A 371 16.28 7.08 0.34
N LYS A 372 17.28 6.27 -0.03
CA LYS A 372 17.38 4.84 0.30
C LYS A 372 16.19 4.02 -0.20
N ALA A 373 15.70 4.30 -1.41
CA ALA A 373 14.57 3.61 -2.04
C ALA A 373 14.57 2.09 -1.83
N TYR A 374 15.72 1.42 -2.04
CA TYR A 374 15.93 0.00 -1.72
C TYR A 374 17.40 -0.27 -1.31
N GLY A 375 17.65 -1.42 -0.66
CA GLY A 375 18.98 -1.80 -0.20
C GLY A 375 19.75 -2.70 -1.18
N LEU A 376 21.06 -2.85 -0.94
CA LEU A 376 21.97 -3.72 -1.69
C LEU A 376 22.66 -4.69 -0.74
N ARG A 377 22.69 -5.97 -1.09
CA ARG A 377 23.37 -7.01 -0.33
C ARG A 377 24.36 -7.83 -1.15
#